data_AF-A0A090L0Y1-F1
#
_entry.id   AF-A0A090L0Y1-F1
#
_cell.length_a   1.000
_cell.length_b   1.000
_cell.length_c   1.000
_cell.angle_alpha   90.00
_cell.angle_beta   90.00
_cell.angle_gamma   90.00
#
_symmetry.space_group_name_H-M   'P 1'
#
loop_
_entity.id
_entity.type
_entity.pdbx_description
1 polymer ?
#
loop_
_entity_poly.entity_id
_entity_poly.type
_entity_poly.pdbx_seq_one_letter_code
_entity_poly.pdbx_strand_id
1 'polypeptide(L)'
;MATDPQPIHNSLRRGSVQSHYIGSFGLSFSKFAEMARSFTSDIYSRTESQLEIQAIKTMGKVASVVKDISVSEMLPRTSDIIFINVTTLEDQPFCIELTEKGWRICSLRCDCMIGDFTKLDLFVNYYSSFFDILKIISTEYNEKYAETINDNTFDEVNNECHHEGSSSDQNWSDINSTPNSSNEFLNNIININ
;
A
#
# COMPACT_ATOMS: atom_id res chain seq x y z
N MET A 1 52.66 -5.97 -31.98
CA MET A 1 51.95 -5.74 -30.71
C MET A 1 52.09 -4.28 -30.36
N ALA A 2 51.06 -3.71 -29.73
CA ALA A 2 50.86 -2.32 -29.31
C ALA A 2 50.13 -1.42 -30.34
N THR A 3 48.83 -1.33 -30.10
CA THR A 3 47.78 -0.47 -30.65
C THR A 3 47.80 0.91 -30.01
N ASP A 4 47.38 1.96 -30.71
CA ASP A 4 46.83 3.18 -30.08
C ASP A 4 46.00 4.02 -31.08
N PRO A 5 45.12 4.95 -30.64
CA PRO A 5 43.68 4.69 -30.64
C PRO A 5 42.82 5.73 -31.39
N GLN A 6 41.55 5.39 -31.60
CA GLN A 6 40.49 6.24 -32.20
C GLN A 6 39.89 7.23 -31.18
N PRO A 7 39.45 8.44 -31.58
CA PRO A 7 38.79 9.39 -30.69
C PRO A 7 37.28 9.14 -30.61
N ILE A 8 36.74 9.01 -29.40
CA ILE A 8 35.29 8.92 -29.16
C ILE A 8 34.81 10.23 -28.51
N HIS A 9 33.77 10.80 -29.11
CA HIS A 9 33.07 12.03 -28.77
C HIS A 9 32.52 12.01 -27.33
N ASN A 10 32.96 12.95 -26.48
CA ASN A 10 32.30 13.26 -25.22
C ASN A 10 31.10 14.18 -25.48
N SER A 11 29.90 13.62 -25.42
CA SER A 11 28.66 14.40 -25.41
C SER A 11 28.33 14.81 -23.97
N LEU A 12 28.25 16.12 -23.73
CA LEU A 12 27.73 16.71 -22.52
C LEU A 12 26.29 16.23 -22.29
N ARG A 13 26.00 15.71 -21.09
CA ARG A 13 24.69 15.93 -20.47
C ARG A 13 24.83 16.50 -19.07
N ARG A 14 24.65 17.82 -19.06
CA ARG A 14 24.27 18.67 -17.94
C ARG A 14 22.95 18.16 -17.36
N GLY A 15 22.91 17.97 -16.05
CA GLY A 15 21.71 17.53 -15.33
C GLY A 15 21.90 17.54 -13.82
N SER A 16 22.48 18.61 -13.28
CA SER A 16 22.38 18.91 -11.85
C SER A 16 20.95 19.35 -11.57
N VAL A 17 20.10 18.43 -11.11
CA VAL A 17 18.82 18.82 -10.49
C VAL A 17 19.08 19.06 -9.02
N GLN A 18 18.93 20.33 -8.71
CA GLN A 18 19.07 20.97 -7.42
C GLN A 18 18.01 20.44 -6.45
N SER A 19 18.49 20.11 -5.26
CA SER A 19 17.74 19.97 -4.02
C SER A 19 16.55 20.92 -3.90
N HIS A 20 15.38 20.38 -3.58
CA HIS A 20 14.38 21.07 -2.77
C HIS A 20 13.92 20.14 -1.64
N TYR A 21 14.48 20.36 -0.45
CA TYR A 21 13.85 19.98 0.80
C TYR A 21 12.57 20.81 0.94
N ILE A 22 11.41 20.19 0.76
CA ILE A 22 10.15 20.67 1.33
C ILE A 22 9.52 19.45 1.99
N GLY A 23 9.56 19.44 3.32
CA GLY A 23 8.71 18.58 4.11
C GLY A 23 7.26 18.94 3.81
N SER A 24 6.53 17.99 3.24
CA SER A 24 5.09 18.00 3.13
C SER A 24 4.63 16.55 3.20
N PHE A 25 4.07 16.17 4.35
CA PHE A 25 3.22 15.00 4.44
C PHE A 25 2.11 15.15 3.38
N GLY A 26 1.97 14.17 2.50
CA GLY A 26 1.02 14.28 1.40
C GLY A 26 1.30 13.26 0.31
N LEU A 27 1.00 12.00 0.58
CA LEU A 27 0.65 11.10 -0.52
C LEU A 27 -0.58 11.70 -1.19
N SER A 28 -0.39 12.30 -2.37
CA SER A 28 -1.50 12.75 -3.19
C SER A 28 -2.43 11.56 -3.41
N PHE A 29 -3.73 11.76 -3.23
CA PHE A 29 -4.75 10.77 -3.56
C PHE A 29 -4.61 10.22 -4.98
N SER A 30 -4.05 11.02 -5.90
CA SER A 30 -3.74 10.56 -7.25
C SER A 30 -2.81 9.36 -7.28
N LYS A 31 -1.83 9.27 -6.36
CA LYS A 31 -0.95 8.10 -6.21
C LYS A 31 -1.67 6.91 -5.62
N PHE A 32 -2.58 7.10 -4.66
CA PHE A 32 -3.43 6.00 -4.17
C PHE A 32 -4.32 5.46 -5.29
N ALA A 33 -4.91 6.35 -6.09
CA ALA A 33 -5.71 5.96 -7.25
C ALA A 33 -4.84 5.30 -8.35
N GLU A 34 -3.59 5.74 -8.55
CA GLU A 34 -2.64 5.12 -9.47
C GLU A 34 -2.19 3.74 -8.97
N MET A 35 -2.03 3.59 -7.66
CA MET A 35 -1.74 2.32 -6.99
C MET A 35 -2.92 1.35 -7.12
N ALA A 36 -4.12 1.79 -6.73
CA ALA A 36 -5.38 1.09 -6.99
C ALA A 36 -5.53 0.72 -8.47
N ARG A 37 -5.09 1.59 -9.40
CA ARG A 37 -5.09 1.30 -10.83
C ARG A 37 -4.02 0.31 -11.27
N SER A 38 -2.85 0.26 -10.63
CA SER A 38 -1.89 -0.84 -10.84
C SER A 38 -2.46 -2.16 -10.31
N PHE A 39 -3.43 -2.12 -9.37
CA PHE A 39 -4.25 -3.29 -9.09
C PHE A 39 -5.16 -3.70 -10.25
N THR A 40 -5.59 -2.74 -11.07
CA THR A 40 -6.63 -2.92 -12.08
C THR A 40 -6.17 -3.27 -13.49
N SER A 41 -4.88 -3.20 -13.82
CA SER A 41 -4.43 -3.36 -15.21
C SER A 41 -4.60 -4.77 -15.80
N ASP A 42 -4.88 -5.78 -14.97
CA ASP A 42 -5.21 -7.15 -15.39
C ASP A 42 -6.73 -7.46 -15.30
N ILE A 43 -7.58 -6.43 -15.10
CA ILE A 43 -9.03 -6.52 -14.97
C ILE A 43 -9.70 -6.68 -16.34
N TYR A 44 -9.81 -7.91 -16.83
CA TYR A 44 -11.00 -8.31 -17.58
C TYR A 44 -11.55 -9.68 -17.21
N SER A 45 -11.13 -10.31 -16.09
CA SER A 45 -11.86 -11.50 -15.60
C SER A 45 -11.85 -11.81 -14.10
N ARG A 46 -11.17 -11.04 -13.24
CA ARG A 46 -10.99 -11.43 -11.83
C ARG A 46 -11.94 -10.70 -10.89
N THR A 47 -12.83 -11.47 -10.26
CA THR A 47 -13.24 -11.21 -8.87
C THR A 47 -11.99 -10.85 -8.07
N GLU A 48 -11.96 -9.65 -7.47
CA GLU A 48 -10.83 -9.22 -6.64
C GLU A 48 -10.50 -10.31 -5.61
N SER A 49 -9.25 -10.75 -5.55
CA SER A 49 -8.85 -11.76 -4.57
C SER A 49 -8.93 -11.16 -3.16
N GLN A 50 -9.24 -11.99 -2.16
CA GLN A 50 -9.32 -11.53 -0.76
C GLN A 50 -8.01 -10.85 -0.32
N LEU A 51 -6.86 -11.33 -0.80
CA LEU A 51 -5.56 -10.73 -0.53
C LEU A 51 -5.42 -9.34 -1.17
N GLU A 52 -5.94 -9.11 -2.38
CA GLU A 52 -5.91 -7.79 -3.02
C GLU A 52 -6.75 -6.78 -2.23
N ILE A 53 -7.95 -7.18 -1.82
CA ILE A 53 -8.82 -6.34 -0.98
C ILE A 53 -8.11 -6.02 0.34
N GLN A 54 -7.49 -7.02 0.97
CA GLN A 54 -6.75 -6.84 2.21
C GLN A 54 -5.54 -5.91 2.03
N ALA A 55 -4.78 -6.07 0.95
CA ALA A 55 -3.64 -5.21 0.62
C ALA A 55 -4.09 -3.76 0.45
N ILE A 56 -5.10 -3.49 -0.38
CA ILE A 56 -5.62 -2.14 -0.64
C ILE A 56 -6.09 -1.48 0.66
N LYS A 57 -6.89 -2.19 1.47
CA LYS A 57 -7.38 -1.67 2.76
C LYS A 57 -6.22 -1.34 3.68
N THR A 58 -5.28 -2.27 3.85
CA THR A 58 -4.14 -2.09 4.77
C THR A 58 -3.24 -0.96 4.32
N MET A 59 -2.92 -0.88 3.03
CA MET A 59 -2.10 0.19 2.46
C MET A 59 -2.77 1.56 2.64
N GLY A 60 -4.09 1.65 2.46
CA GLY A 60 -4.85 2.86 2.74
C GLY A 60 -4.74 3.31 4.21
N LYS A 61 -4.78 2.36 5.16
CA LYS A 61 -4.60 2.65 6.59
C LYS A 61 -3.16 3.08 6.91
N VAL A 62 -2.17 2.41 6.32
CA VAL A 62 -0.74 2.57 6.63
C VAL A 62 -0.10 3.77 5.93
N ALA A 63 -0.62 4.20 4.79
CA ALA A 63 -0.08 5.28 3.96
C ALA A 63 0.26 6.57 4.73
N SER A 64 -0.48 6.89 5.79
CA SER A 64 -0.27 8.11 6.60
C SER A 64 0.86 8.01 7.62
N VAL A 65 1.36 6.80 7.92
CA VAL A 65 2.33 6.52 8.98
C VAL A 65 3.63 5.90 8.48
N VAL A 66 3.85 5.94 7.17
CA VAL A 66 5.09 5.52 6.50
C VAL A 66 5.49 6.59 5.49
N LYS A 67 6.74 6.53 5.02
CA LYS A 67 7.22 7.49 4.03
C LYS A 67 6.70 7.18 2.63
N ASP A 68 6.70 5.89 2.27
CA ASP A 68 6.18 5.40 0.99
C ASP A 68 5.66 3.97 1.16
N ILE A 69 4.64 3.60 0.40
CA ILE A 69 4.12 2.23 0.35
C ILE A 69 3.55 1.97 -1.03
N SER A 70 3.86 0.83 -1.63
CA SER A 70 3.42 0.47 -2.98
C SER A 70 3.40 -1.05 -3.18
N VAL A 71 2.60 -1.54 -4.14
CA VAL A 71 2.75 -2.92 -4.60
C VAL A 71 4.00 -3.02 -5.46
N SER A 72 4.75 -4.11 -5.30
CA SER A 72 5.89 -4.39 -6.17
C SER A 72 5.44 -4.67 -7.60
N GLU A 73 5.98 -3.93 -8.57
CA GLU A 73 5.78 -4.19 -10.00
C GLU A 73 6.74 -5.25 -10.56
N MET A 74 7.77 -5.60 -9.78
CA MET A 74 8.86 -6.47 -10.19
C MET A 74 8.71 -7.91 -9.71
N LEU A 75 7.88 -8.14 -8.69
CA LEU A 75 7.68 -9.44 -8.07
C LEU A 75 6.32 -10.07 -8.43
N PRO A 76 6.18 -11.40 -8.32
CA PRO A 76 4.96 -12.08 -8.72
C PRO A 76 3.75 -11.60 -7.93
N ARG A 77 2.68 -11.26 -8.66
CA ARG A 77 1.39 -10.94 -8.09
C ARG A 77 0.37 -11.97 -8.56
N THR A 78 -0.21 -12.70 -7.61
CA THR A 78 -1.19 -13.74 -7.88
C THR A 78 -2.35 -13.63 -6.90
N SER A 79 -3.33 -14.53 -6.99
CA SER A 79 -4.42 -14.59 -5.99
C SER A 79 -3.95 -15.01 -4.59
N ASP A 80 -2.78 -15.64 -4.50
CA ASP A 80 -2.34 -16.34 -3.29
C ASP A 80 -1.12 -15.64 -2.64
N ILE A 81 -0.50 -14.70 -3.37
CA ILE A 81 0.63 -13.91 -2.88
C ILE A 81 0.67 -12.53 -3.54
N ILE A 82 0.95 -11.51 -2.72
CA ILE A 82 1.16 -10.13 -3.14
C ILE A 82 2.42 -9.60 -2.44
N PHE A 83 3.30 -8.93 -3.18
CA PHE A 83 4.45 -8.25 -2.61
C PHE A 83 4.22 -6.74 -2.54
N ILE A 84 4.56 -6.17 -1.39
CA ILE A 84 4.38 -4.75 -1.06
C ILE A 84 5.72 -4.21 -0.61
N ASN A 85 6.11 -3.09 -1.21
CA ASN A 85 7.25 -2.30 -0.79
C ASN A 85 6.78 -1.26 0.21
N VAL A 86 7.56 -1.07 1.28
CA VAL A 86 7.35 0.00 2.24
C VAL A 86 8.67 0.69 2.52
N THR A 87 8.65 2.01 2.58
CA THR A 87 9.73 2.82 3.11
C THR A 87 9.25 3.42 4.41
N THR A 88 9.92 3.10 5.51
CA THR A 88 9.55 3.61 6.84
C THR A 88 9.82 5.11 6.96
N LEU A 89 9.34 5.73 8.03
CA LEU A 89 9.56 7.17 8.28
C LEU A 89 11.05 7.52 8.41
N GLU A 90 11.87 6.55 8.79
CA GLU A 90 13.33 6.63 8.92
C GLU A 90 14.08 6.30 7.62
N ASP A 91 13.41 6.34 6.47
CA ASP A 91 14.01 6.08 5.16
C ASP A 91 14.52 4.65 4.94
N GLN A 92 14.01 3.67 5.69
CA GLN A 92 14.42 2.28 5.53
C GLN A 92 13.46 1.52 4.60
N PRO A 93 13.95 0.92 3.50
CA PRO A 93 13.12 0.16 2.59
C PRO A 93 12.97 -1.29 3.04
N PHE A 94 11.78 -1.83 2.82
CA PHE A 94 11.48 -3.24 3.03
C PHE A 94 10.58 -3.76 1.91
N CYS A 95 10.72 -5.04 1.60
CA CYS A 95 9.74 -5.78 0.82
C CYS A 95 9.03 -6.76 1.76
N ILE A 96 7.71 -6.78 1.69
CA ILE A 96 6.82 -7.58 2.53
C ILE A 96 5.93 -8.41 1.61
N GLU A 97 5.77 -9.70 1.90
CA GLU A 97 4.74 -10.51 1.25
C GLU A 97 3.48 -10.60 2.11
N LEU A 98 2.34 -10.64 1.43
CA LEU A 98 1.04 -10.99 1.97
C LEU A 98 0.61 -12.31 1.35
N THR A 99 0.23 -13.27 2.19
CA THR A 99 -0.33 -14.57 1.82
C THR A 99 -1.49 -14.91 2.76
N GLU A 100 -2.17 -16.05 2.55
CA GLU A 100 -3.16 -16.55 3.51
C GLU A 100 -2.58 -16.84 4.91
N LYS A 101 -1.25 -17.05 5.04
CA LYS A 101 -0.59 -17.22 6.34
C LYS A 101 -0.43 -15.91 7.11
N GLY A 102 -0.65 -14.77 6.46
CA GLY A 102 -0.41 -13.43 6.98
C GLY A 102 0.73 -12.72 6.25
N TRP A 103 1.39 -11.82 6.97
CA TRP A 103 2.40 -10.89 6.46
C TRP A 103 3.80 -11.33 6.84
N ARG A 104 4.77 -11.24 5.94
CA ARG A 104 6.17 -11.58 6.25
C ARG A 104 7.12 -10.58 5.61
N ILE A 105 8.16 -10.18 6.34
CA ILE A 105 9.25 -9.38 5.78
C ILE A 105 10.11 -10.28 4.89
N CYS A 106 10.27 -9.92 3.63
CA CYS A 106 11.03 -10.68 2.64
C CYS A 106 12.44 -10.14 2.45
N SER A 107 12.64 -8.83 2.55
CA SER A 107 13.95 -8.20 2.35
C SER A 107 14.03 -6.82 2.99
N LEU A 108 15.26 -6.34 3.19
CA LEU A 108 15.61 -4.97 3.57
C LEU A 108 15.77 -4.05 2.33
N ARG A 109 15.15 -4.42 1.21
CA ARG A 109 15.18 -3.71 -0.06
C ARG A 109 13.82 -3.84 -0.73
N CYS A 110 13.37 -2.79 -1.40
CA CYS A 110 12.21 -2.88 -2.29
C CYS A 110 12.46 -3.90 -3.40
N ASP A 111 11.39 -4.53 -3.89
CA ASP A 111 11.38 -5.42 -5.06
C ASP A 111 12.35 -6.60 -4.93
N CYS A 112 12.60 -7.05 -3.71
CA CYS A 112 13.55 -8.11 -3.42
C CYS A 112 12.98 -9.12 -2.43
N MET A 113 13.26 -10.41 -2.65
CA MET A 113 12.89 -11.50 -1.75
C MET A 113 14.08 -12.06 -0.97
N ILE A 114 15.23 -11.39 -1.03
CA ILE A 114 16.47 -11.85 -0.39
C ILE A 114 16.50 -11.30 1.04
N GLY A 115 16.15 -12.16 2.00
CA GLY A 115 16.31 -11.87 3.42
C GLY A 115 17.78 -11.86 3.86
N ASP A 116 18.02 -11.53 5.13
CA ASP A 116 19.34 -11.57 5.75
C ASP A 116 19.43 -12.76 6.73
N PHE A 117 20.26 -13.74 6.38
CA PHE A 117 20.45 -14.97 7.16
C PHE A 117 21.01 -14.72 8.57
N THR A 118 21.62 -13.55 8.82
CA THR A 118 22.10 -13.19 10.17
C THR A 118 20.96 -12.77 11.10
N LYS A 119 19.79 -12.45 10.55
CA LYS A 119 18.57 -12.04 11.26
C LYS A 119 17.39 -12.92 10.84
N LEU A 120 17.62 -14.23 10.85
CA LEU A 120 16.68 -15.22 10.31
C LEU A 120 15.26 -15.07 10.88
N ASP A 121 15.13 -14.83 12.18
CA ASP A 121 13.84 -14.62 12.86
C ASP A 121 13.02 -13.48 12.26
N LEU A 122 13.65 -12.46 11.68
CA LEU A 122 12.93 -11.35 11.06
C LEU A 122 12.25 -11.75 9.74
N PHE A 123 12.90 -12.64 8.97
CA PHE A 123 12.50 -12.95 7.59
C PHE A 123 11.70 -14.24 7.42
N VAL A 124 11.60 -15.09 8.46
CA VAL A 124 10.87 -16.36 8.40
C VAL A 124 9.50 -16.31 9.05
N ASN A 125 9.26 -15.33 9.92
CA ASN A 125 8.05 -15.25 10.73
C ASN A 125 6.91 -14.55 9.99
N TYR A 126 5.73 -15.18 10.02
CA TYR A 126 4.49 -14.55 9.58
C TYR A 126 3.81 -13.85 10.75
N TYR A 127 3.35 -12.64 10.49
CA TYR A 127 2.62 -11.80 11.41
C TYR A 127 1.15 -11.73 10.97
N SER A 128 0.25 -11.64 11.95
CA SER A 128 -1.19 -11.46 11.71
C SER A 128 -1.52 -10.14 11.03
N SER A 129 -0.70 -9.11 11.28
CA SER A 129 -0.95 -7.74 10.87
C SER A 129 0.28 -7.07 10.28
N PHE A 130 0.06 -6.18 9.31
CA PHE A 130 1.09 -5.27 8.81
C PHE A 130 1.54 -4.29 9.90
N PHE A 131 0.64 -3.90 10.81
CA PHE A 131 0.99 -3.00 11.91
C PHE A 131 1.94 -3.67 12.92
N ASP A 132 1.81 -4.98 13.12
CA ASP A 132 2.75 -5.73 13.96
C ASP A 132 4.15 -5.75 13.34
N ILE A 133 4.25 -5.81 12.00
CA ILE A 133 5.52 -5.61 11.29
C ILE A 133 6.05 -4.19 11.54
N LEU A 134 5.22 -3.15 11.38
CA LEU A 134 5.65 -1.76 11.56
C LEU A 134 6.19 -1.47 12.96
N LYS A 135 5.61 -2.05 14.01
CA LYS A 135 6.14 -1.95 15.38
C LYS A 135 7.59 -2.44 15.50
N ILE A 136 7.98 -3.40 14.65
CA ILE A 136 9.31 -4.00 14.63
C ILE A 136 10.27 -3.23 13.74
N ILE A 137 9.82 -2.82 12.54
CA ILE A 137 10.72 -2.26 11.50
C ILE A 137 10.82 -0.73 11.52
N SER A 138 9.88 -0.03 12.16
CA SER A 138 9.88 1.44 12.24
C SER A 138 9.76 1.89 13.69
N THR A 139 10.86 2.46 14.19
CA THR A 139 10.95 2.98 15.56
C THR A 139 10.02 4.18 15.74
N GLU A 140 9.98 5.08 14.75
CA GLU A 140 9.13 6.27 14.73
C GLU A 140 7.65 5.90 14.66
N TYR A 141 7.27 4.90 13.86
CA TYR A 141 5.91 4.35 13.91
C TYR A 141 5.58 3.85 15.32
N ASN A 142 6.48 3.03 15.88
CA ASN A 142 6.25 2.41 17.18
C ASN A 142 6.09 3.44 18.31
N GLU A 143 6.87 4.52 18.27
CA GLU A 143 6.83 5.56 19.30
C GLU A 143 5.66 6.55 19.15
N LYS A 144 5.24 6.86 17.93
CA LYS A 144 4.27 7.94 17.67
C LYS A 144 2.87 7.46 17.33
N TYR A 145 2.75 6.27 16.75
CA TYR A 145 1.53 5.84 16.07
C TYR A 145 1.01 4.48 16.53
N ALA A 146 1.83 3.59 17.10
CA ALA A 146 1.40 2.22 17.41
C ALA A 146 0.21 2.11 18.38
N GLU A 147 0.05 3.07 19.30
CA GLU A 147 -1.08 3.11 20.24
C GLU A 147 -2.35 3.71 19.63
N THR A 148 -2.21 4.59 18.63
CA THR A 148 -3.33 5.35 18.05
C THR A 148 -3.82 4.77 16.73
N ILE A 149 -2.91 4.23 15.92
CA ILE A 149 -3.16 3.69 14.58
C ILE A 149 -2.75 2.22 14.58
N ASN A 150 -3.75 1.35 14.58
CA ASN A 150 -3.61 -0.10 14.44
C ASN A 150 -4.75 -0.64 13.56
N ASP A 151 -4.88 -1.97 13.48
CA ASP A 151 -5.93 -2.60 12.68
C ASP A 151 -7.34 -2.12 13.03
N ASN A 152 -7.62 -1.99 14.33
CA ASN A 152 -8.95 -1.73 14.89
C ASN A 152 -9.39 -0.27 14.71
N THR A 153 -8.46 0.69 14.74
CA THR A 153 -8.76 2.13 14.70
C THR A 153 -9.57 2.55 13.47
N PHE A 154 -9.39 1.87 12.34
CA PHE A 154 -10.01 2.26 11.07
C PHE A 154 -11.30 1.48 10.75
N ASP A 155 -11.65 0.49 11.57
CA ASP A 155 -12.91 -0.22 11.42
C ASP A 155 -14.07 0.58 12.05
N GLU A 156 -13.78 1.48 13.01
CA GLU A 156 -14.77 2.36 13.66
C GLU A 156 -15.22 3.55 12.80
N VAL A 157 -14.39 4.03 11.86
CA VAL A 157 -14.73 5.20 11.01
C VAL A 157 -15.86 4.89 10.01
N ASN A 158 -16.23 3.62 9.85
CA ASN A 158 -17.32 3.19 8.95
C ASN A 158 -18.62 2.83 9.68
N ASN A 159 -18.71 3.05 11.00
CA ASN A 159 -19.90 2.73 11.80
C ASN A 159 -20.72 3.97 12.24
N GLU A 160 -20.68 5.07 11.48
CA GLU A 160 -21.73 6.11 11.56
C GLU A 160 -22.83 5.84 10.53
N CYS A 161 -23.73 4.90 10.82
CA CYS A 161 -25.10 5.00 10.31
C CYS A 161 -26.10 4.49 11.36
N HIS A 162 -27.21 5.24 11.47
CA HIS A 162 -28.44 4.99 12.22
C HIS A 162 -28.57 5.56 13.64
N HIS A 163 -29.07 6.80 13.73
CA HIS A 163 -30.20 7.07 14.64
C HIS A 163 -31.15 8.18 14.14
N GLU A 164 -32.34 7.71 13.75
CA GLU A 164 -33.70 8.25 13.72
C GLU A 164 -34.00 9.77 13.71
N GLY A 165 -34.70 10.18 12.65
CA GLY A 165 -35.49 11.42 12.56
C GLY A 165 -36.72 11.20 11.69
N SER A 166 -37.89 11.12 12.32
CA SER A 166 -39.22 10.82 11.77
C SER A 166 -39.73 11.85 10.75
N SER A 167 -40.34 11.40 9.63
CA SER A 167 -41.69 11.80 9.16
C SER A 167 -41.93 11.55 7.65
N SER A 168 -43.09 10.92 7.40
CA SER A 168 -43.99 11.03 6.23
C SER A 168 -43.57 10.50 4.85
N ASP A 169 -44.17 9.35 4.52
CA ASP A 169 -44.84 9.00 3.26
C ASP A 169 -44.19 9.39 1.92
N GLN A 170 -43.61 8.39 1.25
CA GLN A 170 -43.76 8.23 -0.20
C GLN A 170 -43.54 6.77 -0.62
N ASN A 171 -44.63 6.19 -1.12
CA ASN A 171 -44.72 4.90 -1.79
C ASN A 171 -44.18 5.03 -3.22
N TRP A 172 -43.17 4.25 -3.58
CA TRP A 172 -42.86 3.87 -4.97
C TRP A 172 -42.45 2.39 -4.98
N SER A 173 -43.24 1.60 -5.72
CA SER A 173 -43.06 0.17 -5.93
C SER A 173 -41.96 -0.12 -6.96
N ASP A 174 -41.39 -1.31 -6.80
CA ASP A 174 -40.60 -2.12 -7.73
C ASP A 174 -39.12 -1.76 -7.94
N ILE A 175 -38.24 -2.71 -7.59
CA ILE A 175 -37.34 -3.45 -8.50
C ILE A 175 -36.20 -4.11 -7.69
N ASN A 176 -36.16 -5.45 -7.74
CA ASN A 176 -35.00 -6.36 -7.61
C ASN A 176 -33.97 -6.17 -6.48
N SER A 177 -33.99 -7.17 -5.58
CA SER A 177 -32.86 -7.99 -5.11
C SER A 177 -31.47 -7.36 -4.92
N THR A 178 -31.03 -7.42 -3.66
CA THR A 178 -29.64 -7.44 -3.12
C THR A 178 -28.82 -6.15 -3.19
N PRO A 179 -28.42 -5.55 -2.05
CA PRO A 179 -27.40 -4.52 -2.03
C PRO A 179 -26.01 -5.17 -2.10
N ASN A 180 -25.30 -4.90 -3.20
CA ASN A 180 -23.90 -5.23 -3.38
C ASN A 180 -23.08 -4.19 -2.60
N SER A 181 -22.76 -4.50 -1.34
CA SER A 181 -22.09 -3.62 -0.35
C SER A 181 -20.67 -3.16 -0.74
N SER A 182 -20.14 -3.57 -1.89
CA SER A 182 -18.74 -3.31 -2.27
C SER A 182 -18.56 -2.06 -3.12
N ASN A 183 -19.63 -1.50 -3.69
CA ASN A 183 -19.53 -0.38 -4.65
C ASN A 183 -19.68 1.00 -4.01
N GLU A 184 -20.20 1.11 -2.79
CA GLU A 184 -20.34 2.41 -2.12
C GLU A 184 -19.01 2.92 -1.55
N PHE A 185 -18.11 2.02 -1.16
CA PHE A 185 -16.81 2.40 -0.60
C PHE A 185 -15.90 3.09 -1.62
N LEU A 186 -15.91 2.63 -2.88
CA LEU A 186 -15.11 3.21 -3.95
C LEU A 186 -15.72 4.49 -4.53
N ASN A 187 -17.05 4.64 -4.50
CA ASN A 187 -17.71 5.85 -4.99
C ASN A 187 -17.59 7.03 -4.02
N ASN A 188 -17.56 6.79 -2.70
CA ASN A 188 -17.29 7.85 -1.71
C ASN A 188 -15.84 8.37 -1.75
N ILE A 189 -14.92 7.59 -2.31
CA ILE A 189 -13.50 7.94 -2.50
C ILE A 189 -13.34 8.90 -3.69
N ILE A 190 -14.27 8.93 -4.66
CA ILE A 190 -14.11 9.69 -5.92
C ILE A 190 -14.80 11.07 -5.89
N ASN A 191 -15.72 11.34 -4.94
CA ASN A 191 -16.58 12.53 -4.95
C ASN A 191 -16.37 13.50 -3.77
N ILE A 192 -15.15 14.01 -3.58
CA ILE A 192 -14.92 15.16 -2.69
C ILE A 192 -14.19 16.25 -3.51
N ASN A 193 -14.98 17.23 -3.97
CA ASN A 193 -14.51 18.50 -4.54
C ASN A 193 -14.19 19.50 -3.43
#